data_AF-A0AAW5A5X4-F1
#
_entry.id   AF-A0AAW5A5X4-F1
#
_cell.length_a   1.000
_cell.length_b   1.000
_cell.length_c   1.000
_cell.angle_alpha   90.00
_cell.angle_beta   90.00
_cell.angle_gamma   90.00
#
_symmetry.space_group_name_H-M   'P 1'
#
loop_
_entity.id
_entity.type
_entity.pdbx_description
1 polymer ?
#
loop_
_entity_poly.entity_id
_entity_poly.type
_entity_poly.pdbx_seq_one_letter_code
_entity_poly.pdbx_strand_id
1 'polypeptide(L)'
;MSKTLYGTVEIKLGDETYTLTPTLGAVRAIEAHFGGLRGASQAINAVSVDGCAVIIAGGAGLKGKDAEAIAEQVWQAGALDVSVQLNAYLVALYNPKGPNTGKAGPAA
;
A
#
# COMPACT_ATOMS: atom_id res chain seq x y z
N MET A 1 2.32 17.34 -14.58
CA MET A 1 3.19 16.31 -13.96
C MET A 1 2.74 16.12 -12.51
N SER A 2 2.27 14.92 -12.15
CA SER A 2 1.70 14.67 -10.82
C SER A 2 2.79 14.57 -9.76
N LYS A 3 2.62 15.31 -8.67
CA LYS A 3 3.58 15.56 -7.60
C LYS A 3 3.65 14.41 -6.56
N THR A 4 3.41 13.16 -6.98
CA THR A 4 3.12 12.02 -6.09
C THR A 4 3.94 10.77 -6.42
N LEU A 5 5.27 10.93 -6.50
CA LEU A 5 6.23 9.80 -6.44
C LEU A 5 6.81 9.60 -5.03
N TYR A 6 6.43 10.44 -4.08
CA TYR A 6 6.89 10.28 -2.70
C TYR A 6 6.23 9.05 -2.08
N GLY A 7 7.04 8.14 -1.53
CA GLY A 7 6.55 6.97 -0.82
C GLY A 7 6.11 5.81 -1.72
N THR A 8 6.56 5.79 -2.98
CA THR A 8 6.52 4.55 -3.79
C THR A 8 7.43 3.50 -3.14
N VAL A 9 6.92 2.28 -2.99
CA VAL A 9 7.62 1.16 -2.36
C VAL A 9 7.56 -0.06 -3.28
N GLU A 10 8.66 -0.80 -3.35
CA GLU A 10 8.70 -2.12 -4.00
C GLU A 10 8.48 -3.21 -2.96
N ILE A 11 7.55 -4.12 -3.22
CA ILE A 11 7.24 -5.28 -2.38
C ILE A 11 7.65 -6.53 -3.16
N LYS A 12 8.43 -7.40 -2.53
CA LYS A 12 8.83 -8.69 -3.10
C LYS A 12 7.91 -9.79 -2.62
N LEU A 13 7.34 -10.55 -3.56
CA LEU A 13 6.56 -11.75 -3.33
C LEU A 13 7.22 -12.90 -4.10
N GLY A 14 8.11 -13.64 -3.42
CA GLY A 14 8.98 -14.62 -4.07
C GLY A 14 9.89 -13.96 -5.11
N ASP A 15 9.78 -14.39 -6.36
CA ASP A 15 10.56 -13.86 -7.49
C ASP A 15 9.92 -12.64 -8.16
N GLU A 16 8.68 -12.30 -7.80
CA GLU A 16 7.95 -11.16 -8.34
C GLU A 16 8.14 -9.90 -7.49
N THR A 17 8.22 -8.75 -8.14
CA THR A 17 8.31 -7.45 -7.48
C THR A 17 7.16 -6.56 -7.91
N TYR A 18 6.42 -6.05 -6.93
CA TYR A 18 5.27 -5.19 -7.12
C TYR A 18 5.61 -3.76 -6.70
N THR A 19 5.37 -2.80 -7.58
CA THR A 19 5.53 -1.37 -7.27
C THR A 19 4.23 -0.79 -6.74
N LEU A 20 4.22 -0.38 -5.48
CA LEU A 20 3.07 0.24 -4.83
C LEU A 20 3.24 1.76 -4.85
N THR A 21 2.24 2.47 -5.37
CA THR A 21 2.27 3.94 -5.48
C THR A 21 1.16 4.56 -4.65
N PRO A 22 1.47 5.47 -3.70
CA PRO A 22 0.49 6.04 -2.77
C PRO A 22 -0.36 7.12 -3.45
N THR A 23 -1.27 6.67 -4.29
CA THR A 23 -2.23 7.53 -5.00
C THR A 23 -3.57 7.59 -4.26
N LEU A 24 -4.40 8.60 -4.57
CA LEU A 24 -5.78 8.66 -4.07
C LEU A 24 -6.60 7.41 -4.47
N GLY A 25 -6.32 6.84 -5.66
CA GLY A 25 -6.97 5.62 -6.11
C GLY A 25 -6.60 4.42 -5.23
N ALA A 26 -5.32 4.28 -4.89
CA ALA A 26 -4.84 3.24 -3.99
C ALA A 26 -5.44 3.35 -2.59
N VAL A 27 -5.44 4.56 -2.01
CA VAL A 27 -6.06 4.82 -0.70
C VAL A 27 -7.53 4.40 -0.72
N ARG A 28 -8.31 4.86 -1.70
CA ARG A 28 -9.74 4.53 -1.80
C ARG A 28 -10.00 3.03 -1.96
N ALA A 29 -9.17 2.33 -2.74
CA ALA A 29 -9.29 0.89 -2.92
C ALA A 29 -9.05 0.14 -1.59
N ILE A 30 -8.04 0.55 -0.83
CA ILE A 30 -7.70 -0.02 0.47
C ILE A 30 -8.80 0.31 1.50
N GLU A 31 -9.22 1.57 1.58
CA GLU A 31 -10.26 2.01 2.53
C GLU A 31 -11.62 1.37 2.27
N ALA A 32 -11.97 1.08 1.01
CA ALA A 32 -13.21 0.38 0.67
C ALA A 32 -13.29 -1.02 1.30
N HIS A 33 -12.14 -1.66 1.56
CA HIS A 33 -12.08 -2.96 2.22
C HIS A 33 -12.01 -2.84 3.74
N PHE A 34 -11.16 -1.94 4.26
CA PHE A 34 -10.87 -1.88 5.70
C PHE A 34 -11.70 -0.86 6.49
N GLY A 35 -12.51 -0.03 5.83
CA GLY A 35 -13.23 1.08 6.47
C GLY A 35 -12.32 2.24 6.91
N GLY A 36 -11.14 2.36 6.30
CA GLY A 36 -10.13 3.38 6.61
C GLY A 36 -8.72 2.82 6.76
N LEU A 37 -7.70 3.68 6.74
CA LEU A 37 -6.29 3.27 6.87
C LEU A 37 -5.95 2.65 8.23
N ARG A 38 -6.71 2.95 9.29
CA ARG A 38 -6.53 2.31 10.60
C ARG A 38 -6.75 0.79 10.52
N GLY A 39 -7.77 0.34 9.77
CA GLY A 39 -8.04 -1.09 9.59
C GLY A 39 -6.92 -1.77 8.80
N ALA A 40 -6.38 -1.11 7.77
CA ALA A 40 -5.21 -1.60 7.04
C ALA A 40 -3.99 -1.76 7.96
N SER A 41 -3.75 -0.81 8.87
CA SER A 41 -2.72 -0.91 9.91
C SER A 41 -2.91 -2.13 10.81
N GLN A 42 -4.14 -2.35 11.28
CA GLN A 42 -4.45 -3.48 12.15
C GLN A 42 -4.22 -4.81 11.42
N ALA A 43 -4.55 -4.89 10.13
CA ALA A 43 -4.34 -6.08 9.33
C ALA A 43 -2.84 -6.41 9.14
N ILE A 44 -2.00 -5.39 8.92
CA ILE A 44 -0.53 -5.55 8.88
C ILE A 44 0.00 -6.02 10.25
N ASN A 45 -0.44 -5.39 11.35
CA ASN A 45 -0.01 -5.78 12.70
C ASN A 45 -0.48 -7.18 13.10
N ALA A 46 -1.62 -7.63 12.58
CA ALA A 46 -2.13 -8.99 12.77
C ALA A 46 -1.48 -10.02 11.84
N VAL A 47 -0.53 -9.60 10.98
CA VAL A 47 0.15 -10.46 10.00
C VAL A 47 -0.86 -11.19 9.11
N SER A 48 -1.93 -10.48 8.72
CA SER A 48 -3.04 -11.04 7.92
C SER A 48 -2.63 -11.20 6.46
N VAL A 49 -2.75 -12.40 5.91
CA VAL A 49 -2.51 -12.72 4.49
C VAL A 49 -3.42 -11.88 3.60
N ASP A 50 -4.74 -11.99 3.81
CA ASP A 50 -5.74 -11.24 3.03
C ASP A 50 -5.56 -9.73 3.21
N GLY A 51 -5.24 -9.32 4.43
CA GLY A 51 -4.93 -7.94 4.77
C GLY A 51 -3.80 -7.37 3.91
N CYS A 52 -2.68 -8.08 3.87
CA CYS A 52 -1.52 -7.71 3.06
C CYS A 52 -1.86 -7.74 1.57
N ALA A 53 -2.60 -8.75 1.10
CA ALA A 53 -2.96 -8.89 -0.30
C ALA A 53 -3.80 -7.72 -0.82
N VAL A 54 -4.80 -7.28 -0.05
CA VAL A 54 -5.63 -6.12 -0.39
C VAL A 54 -4.79 -4.85 -0.48
N ILE A 55 -3.84 -4.65 0.45
CA ILE A 55 -2.97 -3.46 0.45
C ILE A 55 -2.04 -3.46 -0.77
N ILE A 56 -1.47 -4.61 -1.11
CA ILE A 56 -0.61 -4.78 -2.30
C ILE A 56 -1.41 -4.54 -3.58
N ALA A 57 -2.55 -5.21 -3.73
CA ALA A 57 -3.39 -5.06 -4.92
C ALA A 57 -3.86 -3.61 -5.10
N GLY A 58 -4.31 -2.97 -4.01
CA GLY A 58 -4.72 -1.56 -4.03
C GLY A 58 -3.56 -0.61 -4.36
N GLY A 59 -2.38 -0.85 -3.78
CA GLY A 59 -1.20 -0.02 -4.00
C GLY A 59 -0.57 -0.17 -5.38
N ALA A 60 -0.57 -1.38 -5.93
CA ALA A 60 -0.10 -1.67 -7.28
C ALA A 60 -1.17 -1.43 -8.37
N GLY A 61 -2.42 -1.12 -7.98
CA GLY A 61 -3.52 -0.87 -8.91
C GLY A 61 -4.03 -2.12 -9.64
N LEU A 62 -3.82 -3.30 -9.06
CA LEU A 62 -4.23 -4.59 -9.62
C LEU A 62 -5.75 -4.77 -9.51
N LYS A 63 -6.31 -5.58 -10.42
CA LYS A 63 -7.76 -5.84 -10.51
C LYS A 63 -8.04 -7.26 -10.96
N GLY A 64 -9.24 -7.77 -10.65
CA GLY A 64 -9.70 -9.09 -11.07
C GLY A 64 -8.73 -10.19 -10.63
N LYS A 65 -8.44 -11.13 -11.53
CA LYS A 65 -7.60 -12.30 -11.24
C LYS A 65 -6.21 -11.96 -10.71
N ASP A 66 -5.62 -10.87 -11.17
CA ASP A 66 -4.29 -10.46 -10.71
C ASP A 66 -4.32 -10.02 -9.24
N ALA A 67 -5.41 -9.38 -8.81
CA ALA A 67 -5.59 -9.03 -7.40
C ALA A 67 -5.91 -10.26 -6.54
N GLU A 68 -6.70 -11.20 -7.07
CA GLU A 68 -7.06 -12.45 -6.38
C GLU A 68 -5.84 -13.35 -6.14
N ALA A 69 -4.88 -13.36 -7.07
CA ALA A 69 -3.67 -14.18 -6.96
C ALA A 69 -2.71 -13.74 -5.84
N ILE A 70 -2.76 -12.47 -5.41
CA ILE A 70 -1.82 -11.93 -4.42
C ILE A 70 -1.91 -12.65 -3.08
N ALA A 71 -3.09 -13.10 -2.65
CA ALA A 71 -3.23 -13.79 -1.37
C ALA A 71 -2.38 -15.06 -1.31
N GLU A 72 -2.40 -15.86 -2.38
CA GLU A 72 -1.54 -17.06 -2.48
C GLU A 72 -0.06 -16.67 -2.51
N GLN A 73 0.31 -15.63 -3.25
CA GLN A 73 1.70 -15.17 -3.30
C GLN A 73 2.21 -14.67 -1.94
N VAL A 74 1.38 -13.95 -1.18
CA VAL A 74 1.70 -13.53 0.19
C VAL A 74 1.86 -14.73 1.12
N TRP A 75 1.02 -15.74 0.98
CA TRP A 75 1.14 -16.98 1.73
C TRP A 75 2.47 -17.69 1.45
N GLN A 76 2.83 -17.86 0.17
CA GLN A 76 4.09 -18.50 -0.23
C GLN A 76 5.33 -17.69 0.16
N ALA A 77 5.26 -16.36 0.08
CA ALA A 77 6.37 -15.47 0.45
C ALA A 77 6.55 -15.33 1.98
N GLY A 78 5.54 -15.71 2.77
CA GLY A 78 5.53 -15.55 4.22
C GLY A 78 4.92 -14.22 4.65
N ALA A 79 3.76 -14.29 5.31
CA ALA A 79 2.99 -13.10 5.71
C ALA A 79 3.75 -12.14 6.63
N LEU A 80 4.66 -12.63 7.48
CA LEU A 80 5.47 -11.79 8.36
C LEU A 80 6.42 -10.89 7.54
N ASP A 81 7.16 -11.47 6.61
CA ASP A 81 8.13 -10.75 5.78
C ASP A 81 7.43 -9.72 4.89
N VAL A 82 6.27 -10.08 4.36
CA VAL A 82 5.43 -9.15 3.59
C VAL A 82 4.91 -8.01 4.48
N SER A 83 4.41 -8.32 5.67
CA SER A 83 3.87 -7.32 6.61
C SER A 83 4.93 -6.28 7.01
N VAL A 84 6.18 -6.72 7.22
CA VAL A 84 7.31 -5.82 7.52
C VAL A 84 7.56 -4.84 6.37
N GLN A 85 7.57 -5.32 5.12
CA GLN A 85 7.76 -4.48 3.94
C GLN A 85 6.64 -3.44 3.77
N LEU A 86 5.39 -3.83 4.06
CA LEU A 86 4.22 -2.97 3.90
C LEU A 86 4.14 -1.78 4.87
N ASN A 87 4.86 -1.81 5.99
CA ASN A 87 4.87 -0.69 6.95
C ASN A 87 5.35 0.62 6.30
N ALA A 88 6.37 0.56 5.43
CA ALA A 88 6.88 1.73 4.73
C ALA A 88 5.82 2.35 3.81
N TYR A 89 5.04 1.50 3.13
CA TYR A 89 3.97 1.95 2.26
C TYR A 89 2.80 2.54 3.04
N LEU A 90 2.43 1.95 4.18
CA LEU A 90 1.38 2.49 5.04
C LEU A 90 1.73 3.90 5.57
N VAL A 91 2.99 4.12 5.95
CA VAL A 91 3.48 5.45 6.36
C VAL A 91 3.34 6.46 5.21
N ALA A 92 3.64 6.05 3.97
CA ALA A 92 3.44 6.89 2.80
C ALA A 92 1.96 7.24 2.57
N LEU A 93 1.03 6.30 2.81
CA LEU A 93 -0.41 6.55 2.71
C LEU A 93 -0.92 7.51 3.80
N TYR A 94 -0.37 7.46 5.02
CA TYR A 94 -0.73 8.40 6.08
C TYR A 94 -0.31 9.84 5.78
N ASN A 95 0.79 10.03 5.05
CA ASN A 95 1.27 11.35 4.66
C ASN A 95 1.90 11.35 3.25
N PRO A 96 1.06 11.37 2.19
CA PRO A 96 1.54 11.29 0.82
C PRO A 96 2.24 12.57 0.33
N LYS A 97 2.23 13.66 1.11
CA LYS A 97 3.00 14.89 0.82
C LYS A 97 4.49 14.73 1.11
N GLY A 98 4.85 13.75 1.93
CA GLY A 98 6.22 13.56 2.41
C GLY A 98 6.73 14.67 3.34
N PRO A 99 8.04 14.67 3.67
CA PRO A 99 8.64 15.64 4.58
C PRO A 99 8.76 17.03 3.95
N ASN A 100 8.64 17.13 2.63
CA ASN A 100 8.64 18.40 1.93
C ASN A 100 7.26 19.04 2.06
N THR A 101 7.17 20.06 2.92
CA THR A 101 6.09 21.04 2.85
C THR A 101 6.15 21.67 1.46
N GLY A 102 5.26 21.27 0.56
CA GLY A 102 5.13 21.95 -0.73
C GLY A 102 5.04 23.47 -0.50
N LYS A 103 5.62 24.28 -1.42
CA LYS A 103 5.68 25.75 -1.31
C LYS A 103 4.39 26.31 -0.69
N ALA A 104 4.55 27.17 0.32
CA ALA A 104 3.45 27.89 0.95
C ALA A 104 2.51 28.44 -0.13
N GLY A 105 1.21 28.18 0.02
CA GLY A 105 0.20 28.79 -0.85
C GLY A 105 0.30 30.32 -0.78
N PRO A 106 -0.15 31.06 -1.81
CA PRO A 106 -0.15 32.50 -1.75
C PRO A 106 -0.91 32.95 -0.49
N ALA A 107 -0.31 33.90 0.24
CA ALA A 107 -0.94 34.49 1.41
C ALA A 107 -2.34 35.00 1.05
N ALA A 108 -3.32 34.65 1.88
CA ALA A 108 -4.70 35.10 1.75
C ALA A 108 -4.84 36.62 1.91
#